data_AF-A0A8J4QA67-F1
#
_entry.id   AF-A0A8J4QA67-F1
#
_cell.length_a   1.000
_cell.length_b   1.000
_cell.length_c   1.000
_cell.angle_alpha   90.00
_cell.angle_beta   90.00
_cell.angle_gamma   90.00
#
_symmetry.space_group_name_H-M   'P 1'
#
loop_
_entity.id
_entity.type
_entity.pdbx_description
1 polymer ?
#
loop_
_entity_poly.entity_id
_entity_poly.type
_entity_poly.pdbx_seq_one_letter_code
_entity_poly.pdbx_strand_id
1 'polypeptide(L)'
;MNSTARNFSKLLFPFDFQVLTMSTPSRKRLMRDFKRLQQDPPAGISGAPQDNNIMLWNAVIFGPDDTPWDGGTFKLTLQFTEDYPNKPPTVRFVSRMFHPNIYADGSICLDILQNQWSPIYDVAAILTSIQDQHWDCSSLHTIAAAFLN
;
A
#
# COMPACT_ATOMS: atom_id res chain seq x y z
N MET A 1 12.32 -26.64 44.76
CA MET A 1 13.29 -25.59 44.40
C MET A 1 13.16 -25.30 42.91
N ASN A 2 12.59 -24.12 42.61
CA ASN A 2 12.73 -23.27 41.41
C ASN A 2 12.48 -23.92 40.04
N SER A 3 11.30 -23.78 39.41
CA SER A 3 10.76 -22.56 38.77
C SER A 3 11.74 -21.88 37.81
N THR A 4 11.25 -21.61 36.59
CA THR A 4 11.69 -20.57 35.63
C THR A 4 12.49 -21.03 34.40
N ALA A 5 11.91 -21.89 33.56
CA ALA A 5 12.22 -21.89 32.12
C ALA A 5 11.34 -20.81 31.45
N ARG A 6 11.87 -19.59 31.37
CA ARG A 6 11.22 -18.42 30.76
C ARG A 6 11.06 -18.63 29.27
N ASN A 7 9.80 -18.62 28.82
CA ASN A 7 9.35 -18.38 27.46
C ASN A 7 10.15 -17.22 26.82
N PHE A 8 10.96 -17.53 25.82
CA PHE A 8 11.77 -16.56 25.05
C PHE A 8 11.26 -16.40 23.60
N SER A 9 9.95 -16.49 23.37
CA SER A 9 9.32 -16.21 22.06
C SER A 9 8.33 -15.04 22.07
N LYS A 10 8.33 -14.22 23.13
CA LYS A 10 7.39 -13.08 23.31
C LYS A 10 7.99 -11.69 23.07
N LEU A 11 9.09 -11.58 22.34
CA LEU A 11 9.71 -10.30 22.01
C LEU A 11 9.86 -10.15 20.49
N LEU A 12 8.76 -9.85 19.82
CA LEU A 12 8.69 -8.76 18.85
C LEU A 12 7.21 -8.49 18.52
N PHE A 13 6.82 -7.24 18.74
CA PHE A 13 5.50 -6.60 18.54
C PHE A 13 4.42 -6.86 19.61
N PRO A 14 4.03 -5.82 20.38
CA PRO A 14 2.87 -5.86 21.26
C PRO A 14 1.59 -5.65 20.44
N PHE A 15 1.34 -6.52 19.45
CA PHE A 15 0.01 -6.63 18.87
C PHE A 15 -0.77 -7.60 19.76
N ASP A 16 -1.22 -7.08 20.91
CA ASP A 16 -1.98 -7.84 21.88
C ASP A 16 -3.18 -8.51 21.21
N PHE A 17 -3.29 -9.82 21.43
CA PHE A 17 -4.39 -10.70 21.03
C PHE A 17 -5.77 -10.17 21.49
N GLN A 18 -5.80 -9.18 22.38
CA GLN A 18 -6.97 -8.45 22.87
C GLN A 18 -7.70 -7.61 21.79
N VAL A 19 -7.04 -7.21 20.68
CA VAL A 19 -7.69 -6.41 19.60
C VAL A 19 -8.71 -7.24 18.80
N LEU A 20 -8.71 -8.57 18.94
CA LEU A 20 -9.62 -9.45 18.20
C LEU A 20 -11.09 -9.31 18.64
N THR A 21 -11.39 -8.74 19.81
CA THR A 21 -12.75 -8.73 20.38
C THR A 21 -13.65 -7.59 19.88
N MET A 22 -13.13 -6.65 19.07
CA MET A 22 -13.89 -5.56 18.43
C MET A 22 -13.49 -5.34 16.97
N SER A 23 -13.29 -6.43 16.22
CA SER A 23 -12.85 -6.35 14.82
C SER A 23 -14.05 -6.43 13.87
N THR A 24 -14.40 -5.32 13.24
CA THR A 24 -15.33 -5.28 12.10
C THR A 24 -14.83 -6.23 11.00
N PRO A 25 -15.72 -6.79 10.15
CA PRO A 25 -15.31 -7.68 9.06
C PRO A 25 -14.19 -7.08 8.19
N SER A 26 -14.23 -5.77 8.01
CA SER A 26 -13.28 -4.93 7.27
C SER A 26 -11.89 -4.98 7.91
N ARG A 27 -11.78 -4.82 9.24
CA ARG A 27 -10.51 -4.93 9.97
C ARG A 27 -9.92 -6.34 9.89
N LYS A 28 -10.77 -7.37 9.97
CA LYS A 28 -10.32 -8.76 9.80
C LYS A 28 -9.75 -9.00 8.40
N ARG A 29 -10.39 -8.42 7.37
CA ARG A 29 -9.87 -8.46 6.00
C ARG A 29 -8.52 -7.75 5.90
N LEU A 30 -8.41 -6.52 6.39
CA LEU A 30 -7.17 -5.75 6.35
C LEU A 30 -6.00 -6.46 7.05
N MET A 31 -6.25 -7.11 8.18
CA MET A 31 -5.23 -7.89 8.87
C MET A 31 -4.72 -9.07 8.03
N ARG A 32 -5.60 -9.72 7.26
CA ARG A 32 -5.22 -10.79 6.33
C ARG A 32 -4.39 -10.24 5.18
N ASP A 33 -4.81 -9.12 4.62
CA ASP A 33 -4.11 -8.48 3.50
C ASP A 33 -2.72 -8.01 3.94
N PHE A 34 -2.59 -7.53 5.19
CA PHE A 34 -1.30 -7.17 5.78
C PHE A 34 -0.37 -8.37 5.90
N LYS A 35 -0.88 -9.49 6.43
CA LYS A 35 -0.12 -10.74 6.49
C LYS A 35 0.33 -11.21 5.11
N ARG A 36 -0.54 -11.12 4.10
CA ARG A 36 -0.20 -11.48 2.73
C ARG A 36 0.93 -10.61 2.19
N LEU A 37 0.84 -9.29 2.38
CA LEU A 37 1.87 -8.34 1.98
C LEU A 37 3.21 -8.59 2.69
N GLN A 38 3.20 -9.00 3.96
CA GLN A 38 4.42 -9.36 4.68
C GLN A 38 5.02 -10.71 4.28
N GLN A 39 4.17 -11.67 3.90
CA GLN A 39 4.60 -13.00 3.48
C GLN A 39 5.19 -13.01 2.08
N ASP A 40 4.59 -12.24 1.17
CA ASP A 40 4.99 -12.16 -0.23
C ASP A 40 4.95 -10.68 -0.69
N PRO A 41 5.92 -9.87 -0.25
CA PRO A 41 6.00 -8.47 -0.65
C PRO A 41 6.39 -8.39 -2.14
N PRO A 42 5.61 -7.66 -2.97
CA PRO A 42 5.99 -7.42 -4.35
C PRO A 42 7.32 -6.67 -4.43
N ALA A 43 8.09 -6.92 -5.50
CA ALA A 43 9.39 -6.28 -5.69
C ALA A 43 9.26 -4.75 -5.74
N GLY A 44 10.04 -4.05 -4.91
CA GLY A 44 9.99 -2.59 -4.84
C GLY A 44 8.73 -2.03 -4.17
N ILE A 45 7.92 -2.84 -3.49
CA ILE A 45 6.73 -2.37 -2.76
C ILE A 45 6.84 -2.71 -1.29
N SER A 46 6.58 -1.73 -0.42
CA SER A 46 6.48 -1.91 1.02
C SER A 46 5.23 -1.22 1.54
N GLY A 47 4.51 -1.82 2.48
CA GLY A 47 3.32 -1.19 3.06
C GLY A 47 3.02 -1.68 4.46
N ALA A 48 2.51 -0.79 5.31
CA ALA A 48 2.13 -1.10 6.68
C ALA A 48 0.97 -0.21 7.17
N PRO A 49 0.09 -0.72 8.05
CA PRO A 49 -0.88 0.10 8.76
C PRO A 49 -0.19 1.08 9.70
N GLN A 50 -0.86 2.18 10.03
CA GLN A 50 -0.44 3.10 11.07
C GLN A 50 -0.66 2.51 12.46
N ASP A 51 0.22 2.83 13.41
CA ASP A 51 0.23 2.26 14.77
C ASP A 51 -1.11 2.47 15.52
N ASN A 52 -1.79 3.57 15.24
CA ASN A 52 -3.04 3.96 15.91
C ASN A 52 -4.30 3.60 15.12
N ASN A 53 -4.18 3.26 13.83
CA ASN A 53 -5.33 3.07 12.96
C ASN A 53 -5.05 2.11 11.80
N ILE A 54 -5.59 0.88 11.90
CA ILE A 54 -5.52 -0.12 10.83
C ILE A 54 -6.26 0.29 9.56
N MET A 55 -7.13 1.31 9.61
CA MET A 55 -7.80 1.85 8.41
C MET A 55 -6.93 2.86 7.64
N LEU A 56 -5.77 3.24 8.19
CA LEU A 56 -4.82 4.12 7.53
C LEU A 56 -3.52 3.36 7.32
N TRP A 57 -3.06 3.31 6.08
CA TRP A 57 -1.83 2.61 5.72
C TRP A 57 -0.88 3.56 5.02
N ASN A 58 0.40 3.36 5.30
CA ASN A 58 1.47 4.00 4.57
C ASN A 58 2.12 2.93 3.67
N ALA A 59 2.26 3.25 2.39
CA ALA A 59 2.98 2.43 1.44
C ALA A 59 4.12 3.23 0.81
N VAL A 60 5.11 2.50 0.34
CA VAL A 60 6.28 3.03 -0.36
C VAL A 60 6.49 2.16 -1.58
N ILE A 61 6.57 2.80 -2.74
CA ILE A 61 6.92 2.16 -4.00
C ILE A 61 8.27 2.72 -4.41
N PHE A 62 9.23 1.83 -4.63
CA PHE A 62 10.51 2.14 -5.22
C PHE A 62 10.34 2.16 -6.73
N GLY A 63 10.86 3.20 -7.37
CA GLY A 63 10.97 3.21 -8.83
C GLY A 63 11.88 2.06 -9.27
N PRO A 64 11.44 1.21 -10.21
CA PRO A 64 12.31 0.19 -10.79
C PRO A 64 13.61 0.75 -11.37
N ASP A 65 14.54 -0.15 -11.65
CA ASP A 65 15.75 0.19 -12.38
C ASP A 65 15.41 0.51 -13.86
N ASP A 66 16.32 1.16 -14.58
CA ASP A 66 16.23 1.44 -16.02
C ASP A 66 15.11 2.41 -16.48
N THR A 67 14.68 3.36 -15.64
CA THR A 67 13.76 4.42 -16.05
C THR A 67 14.09 5.79 -15.42
N PRO A 68 13.34 6.87 -15.76
CA PRO A 68 13.54 8.19 -15.16
C PRO A 68 13.32 8.26 -13.66
N TRP A 69 12.68 7.26 -13.05
CA TRP A 69 12.46 7.24 -11.61
C TRP A 69 13.27 6.20 -10.85
N ASP A 70 14.30 5.63 -11.50
CA ASP A 70 15.32 4.81 -10.83
C ASP A 70 15.89 5.57 -9.63
N GLY A 71 16.01 4.88 -8.49
CA GLY A 71 16.39 5.46 -7.20
C GLY A 71 15.31 6.33 -6.54
N GLY A 72 14.15 6.51 -7.19
CA GLY A 72 13.01 7.26 -6.67
C GLY A 72 12.26 6.50 -5.57
N THR A 73 11.88 7.20 -4.51
CA THR A 73 11.05 6.65 -3.42
C THR A 73 9.70 7.37 -3.36
N PHE A 74 8.65 6.68 -3.72
CA PHE A 74 7.30 7.23 -3.78
C PHE A 74 6.47 6.77 -2.60
N LYS A 75 6.14 7.71 -1.73
CA LYS A 75 5.31 7.44 -0.55
C LYS A 75 3.85 7.63 -0.90
N LEU A 76 3.01 6.70 -0.46
CA LEU A 76 1.57 6.71 -0.64
C LEU A 76 0.87 6.50 0.69
N THR A 77 -0.34 7.02 0.80
CA THR A 77 -1.27 6.77 1.90
C THR A 77 -2.52 6.11 1.35
N LEU A 78 -2.96 5.03 2.00
CA LEU A 78 -4.21 4.35 1.71
C LEU A 78 -5.14 4.54 2.89
N GLN A 79 -6.33 5.06 2.61
CA GLN A 79 -7.39 5.25 3.59
C GLN A 79 -8.55 4.32 3.29
N PHE A 80 -8.78 3.38 4.18
CA PHE A 80 -9.88 2.43 4.14
C PHE A 80 -11.08 2.96 4.94
N THR A 81 -12.26 2.48 4.58
CA THR A 81 -13.50 2.74 5.31
C THR A 81 -14.05 1.43 5.89
N GLU A 82 -15.02 1.52 6.79
CA GLU A 82 -15.70 0.33 7.31
C GLU A 82 -16.47 -0.45 6.23
N ASP A 83 -16.65 0.11 5.03
CA ASP A 83 -17.25 -0.56 3.88
C ASP A 83 -16.27 -1.49 3.12
N TYR A 84 -14.99 -1.51 3.47
CA TYR A 84 -14.00 -2.38 2.83
C TYR A 84 -14.31 -3.87 3.11
N PRO A 85 -14.22 -4.78 2.11
CA PRO A 85 -13.74 -4.61 0.73
C PRO A 85 -14.82 -4.28 -0.31
N ASN A 86 -16.06 -3.96 0.09
CA ASN A 86 -17.14 -3.62 -0.86
C ASN A 86 -16.86 -2.29 -1.56
N LYS A 87 -16.20 -1.36 -0.89
CA LYS A 87 -15.72 -0.10 -1.48
C LYS A 87 -14.19 -0.07 -1.56
N PRO A 88 -13.65 0.57 -2.60
CA PRO A 88 -12.20 0.78 -2.73
C PRO A 88 -11.68 1.71 -1.63
N PRO A 89 -10.40 1.56 -1.22
CA PRO A 89 -9.73 2.56 -0.43
C PRO A 89 -9.44 3.83 -1.24
N THR A 90 -9.32 4.96 -0.55
CA THR A 90 -8.77 6.18 -1.15
C THR A 90 -7.24 6.10 -1.10
N VAL A 91 -6.60 6.16 -2.27
CA VAL A 91 -5.13 6.13 -2.38
C VAL A 91 -4.63 7.50 -2.83
N ARG A 92 -3.59 8.00 -2.17
CA ARG A 92 -2.95 9.28 -2.50
C ARG A 92 -1.44 9.19 -2.40
N PHE A 93 -0.73 9.85 -3.32
CA PHE A 93 0.70 10.07 -3.21
C PHE A 93 1.00 11.19 -2.21
N VAL A 94 1.92 10.91 -1.29
CA VAL A 94 2.50 11.90 -0.37
C VAL A 94 3.72 12.56 -1.01
N SER A 95 4.51 11.78 -1.77
CA SER A 95 5.62 12.33 -2.55
C SER A 95 5.07 13.11 -3.75
N ARG A 96 5.72 14.24 -4.10
CA ARG A 96 5.39 14.97 -5.33
C ARG A 96 5.79 14.11 -6.54
N MET A 97 4.81 13.78 -7.35
CA MET A 97 4.96 12.94 -8.54
C MET A 97 4.33 13.64 -9.73
N PHE A 98 5.06 13.67 -10.85
CA PHE A 98 4.56 14.19 -12.12
C PHE A 98 4.23 13.01 -13.02
N HIS A 99 2.95 12.67 -13.10
CA HIS A 99 2.45 11.60 -13.96
C HIS A 99 1.05 11.97 -14.48
N PRO A 100 0.69 11.65 -15.74
CA PRO A 100 -0.63 11.98 -16.29
C PRO A 100 -1.81 11.43 -15.47
N ASN A 101 -1.60 10.32 -14.76
CA ASN A 101 -2.64 9.69 -13.93
C ASN A 101 -2.61 10.13 -12.46
N ILE A 102 -1.74 11.09 -12.08
CA ILE A 102 -1.65 11.67 -10.74
C ILE A 102 -2.06 13.13 -10.80
N TYR A 103 -3.09 13.47 -10.03
CA TYR A 103 -3.55 14.84 -9.89
C TYR A 103 -2.59 15.65 -9.01
N ALA A 104 -2.65 16.98 -9.11
CA ALA A 104 -1.80 17.89 -8.32
C ALA A 104 -1.99 17.76 -6.79
N ASP A 105 -3.11 17.20 -6.35
CA ASP A 105 -3.41 16.89 -4.95
C ASP A 105 -2.87 15.52 -4.49
N GLY A 106 -2.22 14.77 -5.39
CA GLY A 106 -1.71 13.42 -5.16
C GLY A 106 -2.75 12.32 -5.36
N SER A 107 -4.00 12.64 -5.71
CA SER A 107 -5.02 11.63 -6.02
C SER A 107 -4.67 10.86 -7.28
N ILE A 108 -4.97 9.56 -7.29
CA ILE A 108 -4.64 8.67 -8.42
C ILE A 108 -5.92 8.31 -9.18
N CYS A 109 -5.89 8.46 -10.49
CA CYS A 109 -6.95 7.96 -11.38
C CYS A 109 -6.61 6.54 -11.84
N LEU A 110 -7.16 5.53 -11.16
CA LEU A 110 -7.06 4.13 -11.58
C LEU A 110 -8.46 3.53 -11.73
N ASP A 111 -8.70 2.85 -12.83
CA ASP A 111 -10.00 2.23 -13.12
C ASP A 111 -10.40 1.21 -12.05
N ILE A 112 -9.42 0.45 -11.53
CA ILE A 112 -9.64 -0.53 -10.46
C ILE A 112 -10.08 0.13 -9.14
N LEU A 113 -9.72 1.40 -8.90
CA LEU A 113 -10.14 2.15 -7.71
C LEU A 113 -11.47 2.91 -7.95
N GLN A 114 -12.01 2.86 -9.17
CA GLN A 114 -13.24 3.54 -9.56
C GLN A 114 -14.29 2.52 -10.02
N ASN A 115 -14.46 2.38 -11.34
CA ASN A 115 -15.58 1.66 -11.94
C ASN A 115 -15.32 0.15 -12.06
N GLN A 116 -14.08 -0.29 -11.92
CA GLN A 116 -13.66 -1.70 -12.01
C GLN A 116 -13.26 -2.28 -10.65
N TRP A 117 -13.65 -1.64 -9.54
CA TRP A 117 -13.37 -2.15 -8.21
C TRP A 117 -14.08 -3.49 -7.96
N SER A 118 -13.34 -4.44 -7.42
CA SER A 118 -13.84 -5.75 -7.00
C SER A 118 -13.32 -6.09 -5.60
N PRO A 119 -14.16 -6.63 -4.70
CA PRO A 119 -13.76 -7.06 -3.34
C PRO A 119 -12.70 -8.18 -3.30
N ILE A 120 -12.34 -8.73 -4.46
CA ILE A 120 -11.26 -9.70 -4.62
C ILE A 120 -9.87 -9.05 -4.55
N TYR A 121 -9.76 -7.74 -4.81
CA TYR A 121 -8.49 -7.04 -4.78
C TYR A 121 -8.01 -6.81 -3.34
N ASP A 122 -6.80 -7.29 -3.08
CA ASP A 122 -6.09 -7.05 -1.82
C ASP A 122 -5.17 -5.83 -1.95
N VAL A 123 -4.68 -5.33 -0.81
CA VAL A 123 -3.74 -4.19 -0.76
C VAL A 123 -2.51 -4.40 -1.65
N ALA A 124 -1.95 -5.61 -1.66
CA ALA A 124 -0.82 -5.95 -2.52
C ALA A 124 -1.15 -5.78 -4.00
N ALA A 125 -2.33 -6.27 -4.44
CA ALA A 125 -2.76 -6.15 -5.83
C ALA A 125 -2.94 -4.68 -6.25
N ILE A 126 -3.51 -3.84 -5.38
CA ILE A 126 -3.66 -2.39 -5.63
C ILE A 126 -2.29 -1.74 -5.84
N LEU A 127 -1.34 -2.01 -4.94
CA LEU A 127 0.00 -1.43 -5.02
C LEU A 127 0.77 -1.91 -6.25
N THR A 128 0.66 -3.20 -6.59
CA THR A 128 1.24 -3.76 -7.82
C THR A 128 0.62 -3.12 -9.06
N SER A 129 -0.70 -2.95 -9.11
CA SER A 129 -1.33 -2.25 -10.24
C SER A 129 -0.91 -0.78 -10.36
N ILE A 130 -0.68 -0.09 -9.24
CA ILE A 130 -0.12 1.28 -9.25
C ILE A 130 1.29 1.27 -9.85
N GLN A 131 2.13 0.32 -9.45
CA GLN A 131 3.50 0.17 -9.95
C GLN A 131 3.50 -0.15 -11.46
N ASP A 132 2.75 -1.15 -11.90
CA ASP A 132 2.70 -1.58 -13.30
C ASP A 132 2.18 -0.46 -14.21
N GLN A 133 1.07 0.19 -13.87
CA GLN A 133 0.45 1.20 -14.72
C GLN A 133 1.26 2.50 -14.80
N HIS A 134 2.07 2.83 -13.79
CA HIS A 134 2.90 4.04 -13.81
C HIS A 134 4.24 3.83 -14.53
N TRP A 135 4.66 2.59 -14.70
CA TRP A 135 5.99 2.27 -15.20
C TRP A 135 6.04 1.83 -16.65
N ASP A 136 4.88 1.56 -17.25
CA ASP A 136 4.83 1.24 -18.67
C ASP A 136 5.45 2.36 -19.50
N CYS A 137 6.37 1.95 -20.39
CA CYS A 137 7.26 2.74 -21.26
C CYS A 137 6.55 3.85 -22.11
N SER A 138 5.23 3.95 -22.07
CA SER A 138 4.48 5.05 -22.68
C SER A 138 4.66 6.40 -21.96
N SER A 139 4.93 6.38 -20.65
CA SER A 139 5.18 7.55 -19.80
C SER A 139 6.55 8.21 -20.05
N LEU A 140 7.53 7.45 -20.54
CA LEU A 140 8.84 7.95 -20.98
C LEU A 140 8.72 9.00 -22.10
N HIS A 141 7.76 8.85 -23.01
CA HIS A 141 7.53 9.85 -24.07
C HIS A 141 7.00 11.18 -23.52
N THR A 142 6.18 11.15 -22.46
CA THR A 142 5.64 12.37 -21.83
C THR A 142 6.67 13.08 -20.96
N ILE A 143 7.50 12.34 -20.22
CA ILE A 143 8.55 12.93 -19.38
C ILE A 143 9.70 13.48 -20.22
N ALA A 144 10.12 12.79 -21.29
CA ALA A 144 11.11 13.32 -22.23
C ALA A 144 10.64 14.64 -22.87
N ALA A 145 9.34 14.79 -23.15
CA ALA A 145 8.77 16.03 -23.67
C ALA A 145 8.76 17.19 -22.64
N ALA A 146 8.69 16.89 -21.34
CA ALA A 146 8.67 17.90 -20.28
C ALA A 146 10.07 18.45 -19.94
N PHE A 147 11.14 17.70 -20.20
CA PHE A 147 12.54 18.12 -19.93
C PHE A 147 13.26 18.73 -21.15
N LEU A 148 12.60 18.82 -22.32
CA LEU A 148 13.15 19.42 -23.55
C LEU A 148 12.64 20.85 -23.84
N ASN A 149 12.04 21.54 -22.86
CA ASN A 149 11.68 22.96 -22.97
C ASN A 149 12.43 23.82 -21.95
#